data_AF-A0A3F2UZT0-F1
#
_entry.id   AF-A0A3F2UZT0-F1
#
_cell.length_a   1.000
_cell.length_b   1.000
_cell.length_c   1.000
_cell.angle_alpha   90.00
_cell.angle_beta   90.00
_cell.angle_gamma   90.00
#
_symmetry.space_group_name_H-M   'P 1'
#
loop_
_entity.id
_entity.type
_entity.pdbx_description
1 polymer ?
#
loop_
_entity_poly.entity_id
_entity_poly.type
_entity_poly.pdbx_seq_one_letter_code
_entity_poly.pdbx_strand_id
1 'polypeptide(L)'
;MYRLIGMPVSPATKRVCWALDFADIPYHFEEYLPQITTSWVRLRSGQFSGPVSVPVLLGKGGIKLLDSWDIALRAHHDRPQAGLIPDAHREAVAQMNTLSEQIFYAGRILALDRVLADNHALLDLFPSLIPGWCRRPMLPVMRNTIGAIQKKYADPGSTEQDQIKKLDNALSQVRARLDGKAYVLTDGFGYADMTIIAALQVIRPYQPDNSQPQSAYEKAWSCETLATQYGDLLQWRDRIYKEKRKITYRNKPIRHPVR
;
A
#
# COMPACT_ATOMS: atom_id res chain seq x y z
N MET A 1 0.92 -19.30 -13.59
CA MET A 1 0.86 -17.84 -13.66
C MET A 1 0.07 -17.36 -12.46
N TYR A 2 0.58 -16.38 -11.72
CA TYR A 2 -0.11 -15.83 -10.56
C TYR A 2 -1.19 -14.82 -10.97
N ARG A 3 -2.20 -14.67 -10.12
CA ARG A 3 -3.18 -13.59 -10.17
C ARG A 3 -3.08 -12.81 -8.87
N LEU A 4 -2.81 -11.52 -8.96
CA LEU A 4 -2.72 -10.62 -7.83
C LEU A 4 -3.96 -9.75 -7.79
N ILE A 5 -4.80 -9.95 -6.79
CA ILE A 5 -5.96 -9.09 -6.52
C ILE A 5 -5.52 -8.02 -5.53
N GLY A 6 -5.61 -6.75 -5.90
CA GLY A 6 -5.06 -5.67 -5.09
C GLY A 6 -5.65 -4.31 -5.42
N MET A 7 -5.43 -3.35 -4.53
CA MET A 7 -5.81 -1.96 -4.75
C MET A 7 -4.54 -1.16 -5.07
N PRO A 8 -4.41 -0.53 -6.26
CA PRO A 8 -3.16 0.10 -6.68
C PRO A 8 -2.60 1.15 -5.71
N VAL A 9 -3.48 1.83 -4.98
CA VAL A 9 -3.12 2.86 -4.00
C VAL A 9 -2.73 2.28 -2.64
N SER A 10 -3.02 1.01 -2.36
CA SER A 10 -2.70 0.36 -1.08
C SER A 10 -1.19 0.11 -0.94
N PRO A 11 -0.53 0.58 0.13
CA PRO A 11 0.86 0.25 0.46
C PRO A 11 1.17 -1.25 0.46
N ALA A 12 0.31 -2.08 1.06
CA ALA A 12 0.50 -3.53 1.08
C ALA A 12 0.48 -4.13 -0.34
N THR A 13 -0.41 -3.63 -1.22
CA THR A 13 -0.44 -4.05 -2.63
C THR A 13 0.81 -3.57 -3.37
N LYS A 14 1.25 -2.32 -3.17
CA LYS A 14 2.48 -1.80 -3.77
C LYS A 14 3.69 -2.64 -3.39
N ARG A 15 3.80 -3.04 -2.12
CA ARG A 15 4.88 -3.90 -1.62
C ARG A 15 4.95 -5.23 -2.36
N VAL A 16 3.79 -5.88 -2.56
CA VAL A 16 3.73 -7.12 -3.34
C VAL A 16 4.08 -6.91 -4.80
N CYS A 17 3.59 -5.84 -5.43
CA CYS A 17 3.98 -5.52 -6.81
C CYS A 17 5.50 -5.33 -6.93
N TRP A 18 6.12 -4.60 -5.99
CA TRP A 18 7.59 -4.45 -5.94
C TRP A 18 8.30 -5.80 -5.82
N ALA A 19 7.84 -6.68 -4.91
CA ALA A 19 8.45 -7.99 -4.71
C ALA A 19 8.37 -8.88 -5.96
N LEU A 20 7.20 -8.95 -6.61
CA LEU A 20 7.00 -9.75 -7.82
C LEU A 20 7.77 -9.16 -9.01
N ASP A 21 7.76 -7.83 -9.17
CA ASP A 21 8.48 -7.14 -10.24
C ASP A 21 10.00 -7.33 -10.09
N PHE A 22 10.52 -7.23 -8.86
CA PHE A 22 11.95 -7.40 -8.57
C PHE A 22 12.42 -8.85 -8.79
N ALA A 23 11.59 -9.82 -8.43
CA ALA A 23 11.87 -11.24 -8.64
C ALA A 23 11.61 -11.72 -10.07
N ASP A 24 11.17 -10.84 -10.99
CA ASP A 24 10.77 -11.18 -12.36
C ASP A 24 9.78 -12.35 -12.41
N ILE A 25 8.74 -12.25 -11.57
CA ILE A 25 7.66 -13.23 -11.47
C ILE A 25 6.47 -12.71 -12.28
N PRO A 26 6.02 -13.43 -13.32
CA PRO A 26 4.89 -13.00 -14.13
C PRO A 26 3.57 -13.18 -13.37
N TYR A 27 2.79 -12.10 -13.28
CA TYR A 27 1.47 -12.10 -12.66
C TYR A 27 0.45 -11.28 -13.46
N HIS A 28 -0.83 -11.62 -13.29
CA HIS A 28 -1.94 -10.82 -13.79
C HIS A 28 -2.53 -9.99 -12.63
N PHE A 29 -2.56 -8.67 -12.76
CA PHE A 29 -3.13 -7.78 -11.76
C PHE A 29 -4.63 -7.59 -11.97
N GLU A 30 -5.40 -7.76 -10.90
CA GLU A 30 -6.85 -7.57 -10.86
C GLU A 30 -7.17 -6.51 -9.81
N GLU A 31 -7.79 -5.42 -10.24
CA GLU A 31 -8.11 -4.31 -9.34
C GLU A 31 -9.26 -4.69 -8.40
N TYR A 32 -9.00 -4.57 -7.09
CA TYR A 32 -10.00 -4.74 -6.05
C TYR A 32 -10.77 -3.44 -5.85
N LEU A 33 -12.06 -3.47 -6.16
CA LEU A 33 -13.01 -2.41 -5.84
C LEU A 33 -13.82 -2.83 -4.61
N PRO A 34 -13.64 -2.17 -3.45
CA PRO A 34 -14.44 -2.44 -2.26
C PRO A 34 -15.94 -2.38 -2.56
N GLN A 35 -16.72 -3.24 -1.89
CA GLN A 35 -18.18 -3.42 -2.08
C GLN A 35 -18.62 -4.04 -3.41
N ILE A 36 -17.92 -3.79 -4.52
CA ILE A 36 -18.27 -4.32 -5.84
C ILE A 36 -17.72 -5.75 -6.01
N THR A 37 -16.43 -5.93 -5.71
CA THR A 37 -15.72 -7.19 -5.99
C THR A 37 -15.59 -8.09 -4.75
N THR A 38 -16.04 -7.64 -3.58
CA THR A 38 -15.85 -8.34 -2.29
C THR A 38 -16.37 -9.77 -2.31
N SER A 39 -17.62 -10.01 -2.75
CA SER A 39 -18.22 -11.35 -2.77
C SER A 39 -17.43 -12.33 -3.65
N TRP A 40 -16.89 -11.83 -4.76
CA TRP A 40 -16.07 -12.62 -5.67
C TRP A 40 -14.68 -12.91 -5.12
N VAL A 41 -14.06 -11.94 -4.43
CA VAL A 41 -12.80 -12.16 -3.71
C VAL A 41 -12.99 -13.19 -2.61
N ARG A 42 -14.09 -13.16 -1.86
CA ARG A 42 -14.41 -14.18 -0.84
C ARG A 42 -14.50 -15.58 -1.43
N LEU A 43 -15.26 -15.74 -2.52
CA LEU A 43 -15.42 -17.03 -3.18
C LEU A 43 -14.06 -17.63 -3.61
N ARG A 44 -13.16 -16.80 -4.14
CA ARG A 44 -11.85 -17.25 -4.64
C ARG A 44 -10.82 -17.47 -3.55
N SER A 45 -10.74 -16.55 -2.58
CA SER A 45 -9.86 -16.67 -1.42
C SER A 45 -10.30 -17.79 -0.47
N GLY A 46 -11.58 -18.16 -0.47
CA GLY A 46 -12.16 -19.06 0.52
C GLY A 46 -12.43 -18.39 1.87
N GLN A 47 -12.23 -17.07 1.97
CA GLN A 47 -12.47 -16.30 3.20
C GLN A 47 -13.93 -15.84 3.27
N PHE A 48 -14.81 -16.74 3.72
CA PHE A 48 -16.25 -16.47 3.78
C PHE A 48 -16.68 -15.62 4.98
N SER A 49 -15.87 -15.56 6.05
CA SER A 49 -16.13 -14.76 7.25
C SER A 49 -15.01 -13.73 7.51
N GLY A 50 -15.30 -12.73 8.34
CA GLY A 50 -14.34 -11.71 8.73
C GLY A 50 -13.98 -10.69 7.63
N PRO A 51 -13.12 -9.72 7.96
CA PRO A 51 -12.74 -8.65 7.03
C PRO A 51 -11.88 -9.16 5.86
N VAL A 52 -12.29 -8.87 4.62
CA VAL A 52 -11.44 -9.08 3.43
C VAL A 52 -10.33 -8.02 3.43
N SER A 53 -9.09 -8.47 3.31
CA SER A 53 -7.89 -7.65 3.10
C SER A 53 -7.29 -7.94 1.72
N VAL A 54 -6.62 -6.94 1.16
CA VAL A 54 -5.82 -7.08 -0.06
C VAL A 54 -4.42 -6.56 0.24
N PRO A 55 -3.37 -7.09 -0.41
CA PRO A 55 -3.37 -7.97 -1.58
C PRO A 55 -3.72 -9.44 -1.32
N VAL A 56 -4.24 -10.12 -2.35
CA VAL A 56 -4.43 -11.58 -2.38
C VAL A 56 -3.73 -12.15 -3.61
N LEU A 57 -2.86 -13.14 -3.41
CA LEU A 57 -2.20 -13.87 -4.50
C LEU A 57 -2.85 -15.25 -4.67
N LEU A 58 -3.28 -15.53 -5.90
CA LEU A 58 -3.82 -16.83 -6.31
C LEU A 58 -2.87 -17.48 -7.31
N GLY A 59 -2.58 -18.77 -7.15
CA GLY A 59 -1.65 -19.51 -8.00
C GLY A 59 -2.13 -20.91 -8.41
N LYS A 60 -1.30 -21.62 -9.18
CA LYS A 60 -1.55 -23.03 -9.53
C LYS A 60 -1.49 -23.92 -8.28
N GLY A 61 -2.14 -25.08 -8.31
CA GLY A 61 -2.10 -26.02 -7.18
C GLY A 61 -2.84 -25.53 -5.92
N GLY A 62 -3.80 -24.61 -6.06
CA GLY A 62 -4.62 -24.14 -4.95
C GLY A 62 -3.95 -23.11 -4.04
N ILE A 63 -2.83 -22.50 -4.46
CA ILE A 63 -2.15 -21.45 -3.69
C ILE A 63 -3.09 -20.26 -3.48
N LYS A 64 -3.26 -19.87 -2.21
CA LYS A 64 -4.01 -18.70 -1.77
C LYS A 64 -3.25 -18.03 -0.63
N LEU A 65 -2.59 -16.92 -0.93
CA LEU A 65 -1.86 -16.13 0.06
C LEU A 65 -2.58 -14.80 0.26
N LEU A 66 -2.93 -14.49 1.49
CA LEU A 66 -3.76 -13.32 1.85
C LEU A 66 -2.95 -12.20 2.53
N ASP A 67 -1.68 -12.47 2.81
CA ASP A 67 -0.78 -11.56 3.48
C ASP A 67 0.40 -11.16 2.58
N SER A 68 0.79 -9.89 2.66
CA SER A 68 1.82 -9.32 1.78
C SER A 68 3.23 -9.84 2.08
N TRP A 69 3.51 -10.26 3.31
CA TRP A 69 4.76 -10.90 3.72
C TRP A 69 4.82 -12.33 3.22
N ASP A 70 3.74 -13.10 3.38
CA ASP A 70 3.66 -14.47 2.86
C ASP A 70 3.83 -14.51 1.33
N ILE A 71 3.25 -13.54 0.62
CA ILE A 71 3.44 -13.39 -0.82
C ILE A 71 4.90 -13.09 -1.16
N ALA A 72 5.58 -12.26 -0.38
CA ALA A 72 6.99 -11.94 -0.60
C ALA A 72 7.91 -13.14 -0.30
N LEU A 73 7.65 -13.88 0.77
CA LEU A 73 8.32 -15.14 1.06
C LEU A 73 8.12 -16.13 -0.08
N ARG A 74 6.91 -16.20 -0.64
CA ARG A 74 6.65 -17.05 -1.80
C ARG A 74 7.42 -16.59 -3.04
N ALA A 75 7.47 -15.29 -3.31
CA ALA A 75 8.24 -14.74 -4.41
C ALA A 75 9.73 -15.06 -4.26
N HIS A 76 10.28 -14.94 -3.05
CA HIS A 76 11.65 -15.34 -2.76
C HIS A 76 11.86 -16.85 -2.96
N HIS A 77 10.96 -17.70 -2.46
CA HIS A 77 11.06 -19.15 -2.63
C HIS A 77 11.04 -19.56 -4.12
N ASP A 78 10.20 -18.93 -4.94
CA ASP A 78 10.12 -19.23 -6.38
C ASP A 78 11.35 -18.73 -7.16
N ARG A 79 12.06 -17.72 -6.64
CA ARG A 79 13.19 -17.03 -7.28
C ARG A 79 14.27 -16.63 -6.25
N PRO A 80 14.94 -17.58 -5.58
CA PRO A 80 15.89 -17.28 -4.50
C PRO A 80 17.08 -16.44 -4.99
N GLN A 81 17.52 -16.67 -6.22
CA GLN A 81 18.62 -15.96 -6.88
C GLN A 81 18.34 -14.47 -7.12
N ALA A 82 17.09 -14.02 -7.02
CA ALA A 82 16.75 -12.61 -7.12
C ALA A 82 17.27 -11.81 -5.90
N GLY A 83 17.57 -12.47 -4.78
CA GLY A 83 18.07 -11.80 -3.57
C GLY A 83 17.02 -10.95 -2.86
N LEU A 84 15.72 -11.23 -3.08
CA LEU A 84 14.62 -10.45 -2.51
C LEU A 84 14.66 -10.41 -0.97
N ILE A 85 14.91 -11.55 -0.34
CA ILE A 85 15.04 -11.73 1.12
C ILE A 85 16.27 -12.62 1.35
N PRO A 86 17.48 -12.06 1.50
CA PRO A 86 18.68 -12.86 1.75
C PRO A 86 18.53 -13.66 3.05
N ASP A 87 18.82 -14.96 3.03
CA ASP A 87 18.64 -15.83 4.20
C ASP A 87 19.40 -15.34 5.44
N ALA A 88 20.63 -14.85 5.23
CA ALA A 88 21.49 -14.28 6.28
C ALA A 88 20.87 -13.04 6.96
N HIS A 89 19.92 -12.37 6.29
CA HIS A 89 19.29 -11.13 6.77
C HIS A 89 17.77 -11.27 6.96
N ARG A 90 17.24 -12.50 6.93
CA ARG A 90 15.79 -12.75 7.00
C ARG A 90 15.12 -12.08 8.19
N GLU A 91 15.75 -12.13 9.36
CA GLU A 91 15.21 -11.48 10.57
C GLU A 91 15.18 -9.95 10.44
N ALA A 92 16.26 -9.34 9.93
CA ALA A 92 16.31 -7.91 9.70
C ALA A 92 15.23 -7.47 8.71
N VAL A 93 15.02 -8.23 7.62
CA VAL A 93 13.95 -7.96 6.65
C VAL A 93 12.57 -8.07 7.32
N ALA A 94 12.35 -9.07 8.17
CA ALA A 94 11.10 -9.22 8.91
C ALA A 94 10.85 -8.04 9.87
N GLN A 95 11.88 -7.55 10.57
CA GLN A 95 11.80 -6.36 11.42
C GLN A 95 11.40 -5.11 10.60
N MET A 96 11.97 -4.93 9.41
CA MET A 96 11.58 -3.83 8.51
C MET A 96 10.14 -3.98 8.01
N ASN A 97 9.68 -5.21 7.78
CA ASN A 97 8.29 -5.46 7.44
C ASN A 97 7.35 -5.09 8.59
N THR A 98 7.70 -5.43 9.84
CA THR A 98 6.94 -5.02 11.02
C THR A 98 6.88 -3.49 11.16
N LEU A 99 7.99 -2.78 10.96
CA LEU A 99 8.01 -1.32 10.96
C LEU A 99 7.12 -0.73 9.86
N SER A 100 7.16 -1.32 8.65
CA SER A 100 6.28 -0.92 7.55
C SER A 100 4.80 -1.08 7.89
N GLU A 101 4.41 -2.19 8.53
CA GLU A 101 3.04 -2.40 8.99
C GLU A 101 2.61 -1.40 10.05
N GLN A 102 3.49 -1.07 11.01
CA GLN A 102 3.21 -0.04 12.02
C GLN A 102 2.96 1.33 11.37
N ILE A 103 3.82 1.72 10.41
CA ILE A 103 3.66 2.97 9.66
C ILE A 103 2.33 2.95 8.89
N PHE A 104 2.03 1.86 8.18
CA PHE A 104 0.80 1.77 7.40
C PHE A 104 -0.46 1.81 8.28
N TYR A 105 -0.45 1.10 9.41
CA TYR A 105 -1.58 1.04 10.33
C TYR A 105 -1.89 2.41 10.93
N ALA A 106 -0.90 3.08 11.51
CA ALA A 106 -1.08 4.40 12.11
C ALA A 106 -1.43 5.46 11.06
N GLY A 107 -0.76 5.43 9.90
CA GLY A 107 -1.03 6.36 8.80
C GLY A 107 -2.44 6.21 8.24
N ARG A 108 -2.96 4.98 8.13
CA ARG A 108 -4.33 4.73 7.67
C ARG A 108 -5.37 5.26 8.66
N ILE A 109 -5.18 5.06 9.96
CA ILE A 109 -6.13 5.58 10.97
C ILE A 109 -6.20 7.10 10.83
N LEU A 110 -5.04 7.76 10.84
CA LEU A 110 -4.92 9.20 10.70
C LEU A 110 -5.58 9.72 9.41
N ALA A 111 -5.33 9.05 8.28
CA ALA A 111 -5.88 9.45 7.00
C ALA A 111 -7.40 9.27 6.91
N LEU A 112 -7.97 8.20 7.48
CA LEU A 112 -9.41 7.96 7.46
C LEU A 112 -10.17 9.05 8.23
N ASP A 113 -9.64 9.49 9.37
CA ASP A 113 -10.24 10.58 10.16
C ASP A 113 -10.27 11.89 9.37
N ARG A 114 -9.14 12.24 8.75
CA ARG A 114 -9.01 13.45 7.91
C ARG A 114 -9.90 13.42 6.67
N VAL A 115 -9.95 12.28 5.98
CA VAL A 115 -10.82 12.09 4.81
C VAL A 115 -12.29 12.23 5.18
N LEU A 116 -12.73 11.71 6.33
CA LEU A 116 -14.12 11.85 6.77
C LEU A 116 -14.51 13.31 7.09
N ALA A 117 -13.54 14.10 7.54
CA ALA A 117 -13.70 15.52 7.84
C ALA A 117 -13.68 16.43 6.58
N ASP A 118 -13.16 15.97 5.44
CA ASP A 118 -13.04 16.76 4.21
C ASP A 118 -13.98 16.26 3.09
N ASN A 119 -14.99 17.07 2.75
CA ASN A 119 -15.93 16.77 1.67
C ASN A 119 -15.26 16.69 0.30
N HIS A 120 -14.21 17.48 0.04
CA HIS A 120 -13.47 17.40 -1.23
C HIS A 120 -12.71 16.08 -1.33
N ALA A 121 -12.09 15.64 -0.24
CA ALA A 121 -11.43 14.33 -0.19
C ALA A 121 -12.43 13.17 -0.43
N LEU A 122 -13.65 13.26 0.11
CA LEU A 122 -14.71 12.27 -0.17
C LEU A 122 -15.18 12.30 -1.62
N LEU A 123 -15.24 13.47 -2.25
CA LEU A 123 -15.64 13.60 -3.66
C LEU A 123 -14.60 12.98 -4.61
N ASP A 124 -13.32 13.06 -4.28
CA ASP A 124 -12.22 12.48 -5.06
C ASP A 124 -12.22 10.95 -5.05
N LEU A 125 -12.85 10.33 -4.06
CA LEU A 125 -12.97 8.88 -3.92
C LEU A 125 -14.04 8.25 -4.81
N PHE A 126 -14.91 9.06 -5.43
CA PHE A 126 -15.94 8.54 -6.33
C PHE A 126 -15.30 7.94 -7.59
N PRO A 127 -15.69 6.71 -7.99
CA PRO A 127 -15.28 6.14 -9.26
C PRO A 127 -15.61 7.07 -10.43
N SER A 128 -14.75 7.09 -11.46
CA SER A 128 -14.94 7.90 -12.67
C SER A 128 -16.27 7.62 -13.40
N LEU A 129 -16.83 6.43 -13.21
CA LEU A 129 -18.12 6.00 -13.75
C LEU A 129 -19.32 6.79 -13.20
N ILE A 130 -19.17 7.43 -12.03
CA ILE A 130 -20.23 8.23 -11.41
C ILE A 130 -20.16 9.66 -11.96
N PRO A 131 -21.20 10.15 -12.67
CA PRO A 131 -21.23 11.50 -13.21
C PRO A 131 -21.05 12.56 -12.12
N GLY A 132 -20.32 13.65 -12.44
CA GLY A 132 -19.97 14.68 -11.46
C GLY A 132 -21.16 15.31 -10.73
N TRP A 133 -22.29 15.46 -11.43
CA TRP A 133 -23.53 16.01 -10.86
C TRP A 133 -24.16 15.10 -9.80
N CYS A 134 -23.92 13.78 -9.84
CA CYS A 134 -24.41 12.83 -8.83
C CYS A 134 -23.53 12.80 -7.56
N ARG A 135 -22.24 13.15 -7.66
CA ARG A 135 -21.27 12.88 -6.57
C ARG A 135 -21.60 13.63 -5.29
N ARG A 136 -21.95 14.92 -5.40
CA ARG A 136 -22.29 15.76 -4.24
C ARG A 136 -23.52 15.24 -3.46
N PRO A 137 -24.67 14.96 -4.10
CA PRO A 137 -25.80 14.32 -3.42
C PRO A 137 -25.47 12.98 -2.75
N MET A 138 -24.52 12.22 -3.30
CA MET A 138 -24.12 10.91 -2.77
C MET A 138 -23.09 10.97 -1.63
N LEU A 139 -22.66 12.16 -1.19
CA LEU A 139 -21.68 12.32 -0.11
C LEU A 139 -22.04 11.56 1.18
N PRO A 140 -23.29 11.52 1.66
CA PRO A 140 -23.66 10.72 2.84
C PRO A 140 -23.36 9.23 2.67
N VAL A 141 -23.58 8.68 1.46
CA VAL A 141 -23.28 7.27 1.14
C VAL A 141 -21.77 7.02 1.19
N MET A 142 -20.97 7.94 0.63
CA MET A 142 -19.50 7.85 0.68
C MET A 142 -18.99 7.96 2.13
N ARG A 143 -19.51 8.92 2.91
CA ARG A 143 -19.16 9.07 4.33
C ARG A 143 -19.48 7.81 5.13
N ASN A 144 -20.64 7.17 4.91
CA ASN A 144 -20.97 5.90 5.54
C ASN A 144 -20.02 4.77 5.13
N THR A 145 -19.62 4.73 3.85
CA THR A 145 -18.67 3.74 3.33
C THR A 145 -17.30 3.88 4.00
N ILE A 146 -16.74 5.09 4.02
CA ILE A 146 -15.46 5.37 4.67
C ILE A 146 -15.57 5.20 6.19
N GLY A 147 -16.68 5.59 6.80
CA GLY A 147 -16.94 5.38 8.23
C GLY A 147 -17.01 3.90 8.62
N ALA A 148 -17.53 3.03 7.75
CA ALA A 148 -17.47 1.58 7.97
C ALA A 148 -16.04 1.04 7.91
N ILE A 149 -15.20 1.58 7.01
CA ILE A 149 -13.77 1.23 6.92
C ILE A 149 -13.02 1.75 8.15
N GLN A 150 -13.30 2.98 8.59
CA GLN A 150 -12.75 3.56 9.82
C GLN A 150 -13.11 2.68 11.02
N LYS A 151 -14.38 2.31 11.21
CA LYS A 151 -14.81 1.40 12.29
C LYS A 151 -14.09 0.05 12.25
N LYS A 152 -13.85 -0.50 11.05
CA LYS A 152 -13.12 -1.76 10.87
C LYS A 152 -11.66 -1.68 11.33
N TYR A 153 -11.04 -0.50 11.24
CA TYR A 153 -9.61 -0.31 11.55
C TYR A 153 -9.36 0.65 12.71
N ALA A 154 -10.42 1.04 13.43
CA ALA A 154 -10.35 1.99 14.51
C ALA A 154 -9.41 1.47 15.61
N ASP A 155 -8.77 2.42 16.28
CA ASP A 155 -7.95 2.20 17.47
C ASP A 155 -8.64 2.96 18.62
N PRO A 156 -9.61 2.31 19.31
CA PRO A 156 -10.47 2.99 20.27
C PRO A 156 -9.66 3.66 21.38
N GLY A 157 -9.94 4.95 21.62
CA GLY A 157 -9.25 5.73 22.64
C GLY A 157 -7.92 6.34 22.20
N SER A 158 -7.45 6.07 20.97
CA SER A 158 -6.30 6.77 20.41
C SER A 158 -6.71 8.12 19.81
N THR A 159 -5.86 9.12 19.99
CA THR A 159 -6.01 10.45 19.37
C THR A 159 -5.18 10.56 18.09
N GLU A 160 -5.47 11.57 17.25
CA GLU A 160 -4.61 11.93 16.11
C GLU A 160 -3.15 12.14 16.55
N GLN A 161 -2.94 12.80 17.70
CA GLN A 161 -1.59 13.04 18.21
C GLN A 161 -0.87 11.74 18.61
N ASP A 162 -1.60 10.73 19.09
CA ASP A 162 -1.02 9.41 19.38
C ASP A 162 -0.60 8.69 18.10
N GLN A 163 -1.40 8.78 17.03
CA GLN A 163 -1.03 8.21 15.73
C GLN A 163 0.19 8.92 15.13
N ILE A 164 0.26 10.25 15.25
CA ILE A 164 1.45 11.03 14.84
C ILE A 164 2.69 10.59 15.63
N LYS A 165 2.59 10.41 16.95
CA LYS A 165 3.70 9.90 17.79
C LYS A 165 4.13 8.48 17.40
N LYS A 166 3.17 7.59 17.10
CA LYS A 166 3.46 6.22 16.62
C LYS A 166 4.21 6.26 15.29
N LEU A 167 3.78 7.11 14.35
CA LEU A 167 4.46 7.32 13.08
C LEU A 167 5.86 7.89 13.28
N ASP A 168 6.01 8.93 14.11
CA ASP A 168 7.28 9.55 14.42
C ASP A 168 8.29 8.52 14.97
N ASN A 169 7.88 7.72 15.96
CA ASN A 169 8.72 6.66 16.51
C ASN A 169 9.13 5.65 15.42
N ALA A 170 8.18 5.13 14.64
CA ALA A 170 8.49 4.16 13.59
C ALA A 170 9.41 4.73 12.49
N LEU A 171 9.20 5.98 12.08
CA LEU A 171 10.05 6.67 11.10
C LEU A 171 11.44 6.95 11.66
N SER A 172 11.58 7.30 12.94
CA SER A 172 12.87 7.47 13.60
C SER A 172 13.69 6.18 13.59
N GLN A 173 13.04 5.03 13.83
CA GLN A 173 13.68 3.71 13.76
C GLN A 173 14.12 3.38 12.33
N VAL A 174 13.27 3.67 11.33
CA VAL A 174 13.64 3.51 9.91
C VAL A 174 14.86 4.37 9.56
N ARG A 175 14.86 5.65 9.96
CA ARG A 175 16.00 6.55 9.73
C ARG A 175 17.27 6.04 10.39
N ALA A 176 17.20 5.56 11.63
CA ALA A 176 18.34 4.99 12.34
C ALA A 176 18.86 3.69 11.71
N ARG A 177 17.99 2.86 11.12
CA ARG A 177 18.40 1.65 10.38
C ARG A 177 19.09 1.98 9.07
N LEU A 178 18.60 3.00 8.36
CA LEU A 178 19.22 3.49 7.14
C LEU A 178 20.57 4.15 7.43
N ASP A 179 20.67 5.00 8.45
CA ASP A 179 21.93 5.63 8.88
C ASP A 179 22.72 6.26 7.71
N GLY A 180 22.00 6.93 6.79
CA GLY A 180 22.58 7.52 5.58
C GLY A 180 23.00 6.55 4.47
N LYS A 181 22.81 5.23 4.64
CA LYS A 181 23.13 4.22 3.63
C LYS A 181 22.21 4.30 2.42
N ALA A 182 22.70 3.81 1.28
CA ALA A 182 21.90 3.75 0.05
C ALA A 182 20.68 2.82 0.18
N TYR A 183 20.82 1.72 0.93
CA TYR A 183 19.81 0.69 1.19
C TYR A 183 19.87 0.24 2.66
N VAL A 184 18.81 -0.41 3.14
CA VAL A 184 18.72 -0.89 4.52
C VAL A 184 19.73 -2.01 4.80
N LEU A 185 19.93 -2.89 3.84
CA LEU A 185 20.90 -4.00 3.94
C LEU A 185 22.19 -3.66 3.18
N THR A 186 23.30 -4.24 3.63
CA THR A 186 24.62 -4.10 3.00
C THR A 186 24.70 -4.81 1.65
N ASP A 187 23.92 -5.87 1.45
CA ASP A 187 23.82 -6.68 0.23
C ASP A 187 23.16 -5.93 -0.93
N GLY A 188 22.56 -4.77 -0.63
CA GLY A 188 21.95 -3.89 -1.62
C GLY A 188 20.44 -3.80 -1.49
N PHE A 189 19.80 -3.40 -2.59
CA PHE A 189 18.37 -3.18 -2.67
C PHE A 189 17.60 -4.50 -2.57
N GLY A 190 16.64 -4.58 -1.63
CA GLY A 190 15.80 -5.76 -1.45
C GLY A 190 14.45 -5.44 -0.82
N TYR A 191 13.78 -6.47 -0.30
CA TYR A 191 12.44 -6.33 0.27
C TYR A 191 12.40 -5.39 1.48
N ALA A 192 13.48 -5.32 2.26
CA ALA A 192 13.63 -4.40 3.38
C ALA A 192 13.45 -2.93 2.96
N ASP A 193 13.95 -2.55 1.78
CA ASP A 193 13.74 -1.21 1.24
C ASP A 193 12.32 -1.06 0.68
N MET A 194 11.87 -2.04 -0.13
CA MET A 194 10.57 -2.00 -0.81
C MET A 194 9.40 -1.85 0.16
N THR A 195 9.46 -2.55 1.30
CA THR A 195 8.41 -2.50 2.33
C THR A 195 8.30 -1.11 2.95
N ILE A 196 9.43 -0.46 3.25
CA ILE A 196 9.46 0.89 3.80
C ILE A 196 9.02 1.91 2.75
N ILE A 197 9.55 1.80 1.52
CA ILE A 197 9.19 2.68 0.40
C ILE A 197 7.69 2.68 0.14
N ALA A 198 7.06 1.50 0.24
CA ALA A 198 5.62 1.35 0.11
C ALA A 198 4.87 2.00 1.28
N ALA A 199 5.32 1.81 2.52
CA ALA A 199 4.72 2.43 3.70
C ALA A 199 4.81 3.96 3.70
N LEU A 200 5.94 4.54 3.29
CA LEU A 200 6.13 6.00 3.22
C LEU A 200 5.12 6.73 2.32
N GLN A 201 4.35 6.01 1.50
CA GLN A 201 3.24 6.59 0.73
C GLN A 201 2.14 7.17 1.63
N VAL A 202 1.99 6.69 2.87
CA VAL A 202 1.02 7.26 3.84
C VAL A 202 1.51 8.55 4.49
N ILE A 203 2.80 8.87 4.38
CA ILE A 203 3.34 10.14 4.87
C ILE A 203 3.15 11.21 3.80
N ARG A 204 3.59 10.91 2.58
CA ARG A 204 3.36 11.74 1.40
C ARG A 204 3.48 10.86 0.16
N PRO A 205 2.47 10.72 -0.71
CA PRO A 205 2.57 9.90 -1.91
C PRO A 205 3.78 10.29 -2.78
N TYR A 206 4.37 9.32 -3.48
CA TYR A 206 5.41 9.63 -4.47
C TYR A 206 4.78 10.30 -5.70
N GLN A 207 5.35 11.43 -6.10
CA GLN A 207 4.92 12.24 -7.23
C GLN A 207 6.05 12.34 -8.27
N PRO A 208 5.90 11.71 -9.45
CA PRO A 208 6.83 11.93 -10.55
C PRO A 208 6.87 13.40 -11.00
N ASP A 209 7.96 13.81 -11.65
CA ASP A 209 8.26 15.20 -12.03
C ASP A 209 7.20 15.84 -12.99
N ASN A 210 6.23 15.08 -13.50
CA ASN A 210 5.10 15.53 -14.34
C ASN A 210 3.73 15.07 -13.82
N SER A 211 3.59 14.85 -12.52
CA SER A 211 2.31 14.44 -11.93
C SER A 211 1.33 15.62 -11.85
N GLN A 212 0.04 15.30 -11.89
CA GLN A 212 -0.99 16.28 -11.60
C GLN A 212 -0.86 16.78 -10.16
N PRO A 213 -1.34 18.00 -9.86
CA PRO A 213 -1.42 18.48 -8.48
C PRO A 213 -2.13 17.46 -7.58
N GLN A 214 -1.69 17.35 -6.33
CA GLN A 214 -2.33 16.45 -5.37
C GLN A 214 -3.83 16.73 -5.26
N SER A 215 -4.61 15.66 -5.36
CA SER A 215 -6.05 15.68 -5.08
C SER A 215 -6.31 16.00 -3.60
N ALA A 216 -7.54 16.41 -3.26
CA ALA A 216 -7.91 16.63 -1.86
C ALA A 216 -7.80 15.33 -1.05
N TYR A 217 -8.12 14.19 -1.67
CA TYR A 217 -7.88 12.89 -1.05
C TYR A 217 -6.40 12.64 -0.72
N GLU A 218 -5.49 12.90 -1.66
CA GLU A 218 -4.05 12.70 -1.43
C GLU A 218 -3.49 13.65 -0.36
N LYS A 219 -4.01 14.88 -0.29
CA LYS A 219 -3.67 15.84 0.77
C LYS A 219 -4.17 15.37 2.14
N ALA A 220 -5.43 14.95 2.24
CA ALA A 220 -6.01 14.42 3.47
C ALA A 220 -5.30 13.13 3.94
N TRP A 221 -4.77 12.35 3.00
CA TRP A 221 -4.01 11.14 3.28
C TRP A 221 -2.56 11.40 3.73
N SER A 222 -2.01 12.59 3.46
CA SER A 222 -0.63 12.94 3.78
C SER A 222 -0.50 13.55 5.18
N CYS A 223 0.71 13.53 5.75
CA CYS A 223 1.05 14.22 7.00
C CYS A 223 2.23 15.17 6.78
N GLU A 224 1.92 16.45 6.53
CA GLU A 224 2.94 17.44 6.14
C GLU A 224 3.99 17.69 7.24
N THR A 225 3.59 17.66 8.51
CA THR A 225 4.50 17.77 9.66
C THR A 225 5.59 16.71 9.61
N LEU A 226 5.19 15.44 9.45
CA LEU A 226 6.14 14.32 9.34
C LEU A 226 6.87 14.33 8.00
N ALA A 227 6.23 14.77 6.91
CA ALA A 227 6.89 14.89 5.61
C ALA A 227 8.02 15.93 5.63
N THR A 228 7.84 17.03 6.37
CA THR A 228 8.88 18.04 6.60
C THR A 228 9.98 17.49 7.50
N GLN A 229 9.62 16.89 8.64
CA GLN A 229 10.57 16.35 9.60
C GLN A 229 11.40 15.19 9.03
N TYR A 230 10.80 14.34 8.19
CA TYR A 230 11.38 13.15 7.55
C TYR A 230 11.63 13.32 6.05
N GLY A 231 11.95 14.55 5.63
CA GLY A 231 12.20 14.87 4.22
C GLY A 231 13.34 14.08 3.59
N ASP A 232 14.37 13.74 4.36
CA ASP A 232 15.48 12.85 3.97
C ASP A 232 15.01 11.43 3.60
N LEU A 233 14.11 10.82 4.38
CA LEU A 233 13.53 9.51 4.08
C LEU A 233 12.71 9.55 2.80
N LEU A 234 11.98 10.64 2.58
CA LEU A 234 11.21 10.83 1.35
C LEU A 234 12.13 11.03 0.15
N GLN A 235 13.22 11.80 0.29
CA GLN A 235 14.23 11.94 -0.77
C GLN A 235 14.91 10.60 -1.09
N TRP A 236 15.28 9.83 -0.07
CA TRP A 236 15.82 8.47 -0.23
C TRP A 236 14.86 7.56 -1.00
N ARG A 237 13.58 7.57 -0.61
CA ARG A 237 12.52 6.81 -1.28
C ARG A 237 12.35 7.24 -2.74
N ASP A 238 12.28 8.54 -2.99
CA ASP A 238 12.02 9.09 -4.31
C ASP A 238 13.17 8.78 -5.28
N ARG A 239 14.42 8.85 -4.79
CA ARG A 239 15.60 8.36 -5.51
C ARG A 239 15.46 6.89 -5.90
N ILE A 240 15.10 6.01 -4.96
CA ILE A 240 14.92 4.58 -5.27
C ILE A 240 13.77 4.36 -6.26
N TYR A 241 12.66 5.10 -6.16
CA TYR A 241 11.59 5.03 -7.15
C TYR A 241 12.11 5.35 -8.56
N LYS A 242 12.90 6.43 -8.71
CA LYS A 242 13.49 6.82 -10.00
C LYS A 242 14.49 5.78 -10.53
N GLU A 243 15.31 5.20 -9.66
CA GLU A 243 16.36 4.25 -10.05
C GLU A 243 15.85 2.82 -10.32
N LYS A 244 14.91 2.32 -9.51
CA LYS A 244 14.61 0.89 -9.41
C LYS A 244 13.18 0.51 -9.82
N ARG A 245 12.22 1.43 -9.85
CA ARG A 245 10.82 1.05 -10.10
C ARG A 245 10.62 0.69 -11.57
N LYS A 246 10.39 -0.59 -11.84
CA LYS A 246 9.92 -1.11 -13.14
C LYS A 246 8.48 -1.61 -13.01
N ILE A 247 7.50 -0.84 -13.47
CA ILE A 247 6.08 -1.24 -13.40
C ILE A 247 5.79 -2.24 -14.52
N THR A 248 5.70 -3.54 -14.20
CA THR A 248 5.49 -4.57 -15.24
C THR A 248 4.02 -4.87 -15.53
N TYR A 249 3.10 -4.50 -14.63
CA TYR A 249 1.67 -4.84 -14.75
C TYR A 249 0.82 -3.80 -15.51
N ARG A 250 1.36 -2.64 -15.90
CA ARG A 250 0.60 -1.58 -16.59
C ARG A 250 0.38 -1.78 -18.10
N ASN A 251 0.87 -2.86 -18.70
CA ASN A 251 0.80 -3.09 -20.15
C ASN A 251 -0.32 -4.05 -20.64
N LYS A 252 -1.45 -4.16 -19.94
CA LYS A 252 -2.70 -4.61 -20.60
C LYS A 252 -3.87 -3.73 -20.17
N PRO A 253 -4.52 -2.98 -21.09
CA PRO A 253 -5.80 -2.37 -20.79
C PRO A 253 -6.80 -3.50 -20.51
N ILE A 254 -7.40 -3.49 -19.34
CA ILE A 254 -8.65 -4.22 -19.12
C ILE A 254 -9.69 -3.48 -19.95
N ARG A 255 -9.83 -3.87 -21.24
CA ARG A 255 -11.08 -3.66 -21.95
C ARG A 255 -12.13 -4.46 -21.16
N HIS A 256 -13.00 -3.76 -20.43
CA HIS A 256 -14.25 -4.35 -20.01
C HIS A 256 -14.92 -4.94 -21.25
N PRO A 257 -15.32 -6.23 -21.27
CA PRO A 257 -16.29 -6.66 -22.25
C PRO A 257 -17.60 -5.98 -21.85
N VAL A 258 -17.94 -4.91 -22.55
CA VAL A 258 -19.33 -4.47 -22.68
C VAL A 258 -20.03 -5.58 -23.44
N ARG A 259 -20.85 -6.36 -22.73
CA ARG A 259 -22.08 -6.95 -23.25
C ARG A 259 -23.09 -7.01 -22.13
#